data_AF-A0A7C9DN03-F1
#
_entry.id   AF-A0A7C9DN03-F1
#
_cell.length_a   1.000
_cell.length_b   1.000
_cell.length_c   1.000
_cell.angle_alpha   90.00
_cell.angle_beta   90.00
_cell.angle_gamma   90.00
#
_symmetry.space_group_name_H-M   'P 1'
#
loop_
_entity.id
_entity.type
_entity.pdbx_description
1 polymer ?
#
loop_
_entity_poly.entity_id
_entity_poly.type
_entity_poly.pdbx_seq_one_letter_code
_entity_poly.pdbx_strand_id
1 'polypeptide(L)'
;MEEGHFDNLPGRGKPLDLKTNPHADPADDTLYRILSKNGCAPEWVELNKQIRSEAAEWRSSLKKAWSYKINGNNTKWIECSEALKAQMTAINNKVFRYNLVVPFGRQMLGIKWEKELGHLRDS
;
A
#
# COMPACT_ATOMS: atom_id res chain seq x y z
N MET A 1 -53.28 6.55 -0.50
CA MET A 1 -52.50 5.35 -0.84
C MET A 1 -51.56 5.79 -1.93
N GLU A 2 -50.26 5.93 -1.66
CA GLU A 2 -49.28 6.36 -2.65
C GLU A 2 -48.83 5.15 -3.46
N GLU A 3 -49.11 5.15 -4.76
CA GLU A 3 -48.68 4.09 -5.68
C GLU A 3 -47.16 4.20 -5.91
N GLY A 4 -46.41 3.22 -5.42
CA GLY A 4 -44.95 3.19 -5.55
C GLY A 4 -44.53 2.95 -7.01
N HIS A 5 -44.00 3.97 -7.67
CA HIS A 5 -43.39 3.92 -9.02
C HIS A 5 -42.09 3.08 -9.10
N PHE A 6 -41.85 2.14 -8.19
CA PHE A 6 -40.63 1.33 -8.12
C PHE A 6 -40.74 -0.02 -8.86
N ASP A 7 -41.92 -0.37 -9.37
CA ASP A 7 -42.16 -1.68 -9.99
C ASP A 7 -41.57 -1.84 -11.41
N ASN A 8 -41.13 -0.76 -12.06
CA ASN A 8 -40.68 -0.75 -13.46
C ASN A 8 -39.22 -0.29 -13.65
N LEU A 9 -38.34 -0.55 -12.68
CA LEU A 9 -36.92 -0.26 -12.85
C LEU A 9 -36.22 -1.34 -13.71
N PRO A 10 -35.43 -0.94 -14.74
CA PRO A 10 -34.64 -1.88 -15.52
C PRO A 10 -33.63 -2.60 -14.60
N GLY A 11 -33.71 -3.93 -14.53
CA GLY A 11 -32.81 -4.76 -13.71
C GLY A 11 -33.45 -5.50 -12.55
N ARG A 12 -34.77 -5.36 -12.33
CA ARG A 12 -35.50 -6.10 -11.29
C ARG A 12 -35.36 -7.63 -11.49
N GLY A 13 -34.82 -8.32 -10.48
CA GLY A 13 -34.66 -9.78 -10.47
C GLY A 13 -33.43 -10.34 -11.18
N LYS A 14 -32.59 -9.51 -11.81
CA LYS A 14 -31.28 -9.97 -12.30
C LYS A 14 -30.28 -10.03 -11.14
N PRO A 15 -29.46 -11.08 -11.01
CA PRO A 15 -28.36 -11.10 -10.05
C PRO A 15 -27.51 -9.84 -10.24
N LEU A 16 -27.31 -9.09 -9.16
CA LEU A 16 -26.45 -7.92 -9.17
C LEU A 16 -25.04 -8.36 -9.59
N ASP A 17 -24.50 -7.82 -10.70
CA ASP A 17 -23.15 -8.15 -11.14
C ASP A 17 -22.14 -7.42 -10.23
N LEU A 18 -21.76 -8.09 -9.14
CA LEU A 18 -20.79 -7.62 -8.16
C LEU A 18 -19.36 -7.54 -8.74
N LYS A 19 -19.14 -7.95 -10.01
CA LYS A 19 -17.80 -7.98 -10.61
C LYS A 19 -17.33 -6.65 -11.14
N THR A 20 -18.25 -5.70 -11.36
CA THR A 20 -17.91 -4.38 -11.89
C THR A 20 -17.85 -3.39 -10.75
N ASN A 21 -16.68 -2.79 -10.57
CA ASN A 21 -16.49 -1.71 -9.63
C ASN A 21 -17.03 -0.40 -10.26
N PRO A 22 -18.16 0.15 -9.79
CA PRO A 22 -18.76 1.36 -10.37
C PRO A 22 -17.89 2.60 -10.18
N HIS A 23 -16.88 2.51 -9.33
CA HIS A 23 -15.95 3.59 -9.00
C HIS A 23 -14.59 3.45 -9.72
N ALA A 24 -14.40 2.39 -10.51
CA ALA A 24 -13.21 2.23 -11.34
C ALA A 24 -13.50 2.73 -12.76
N ASP A 25 -12.47 3.24 -13.44
CA ASP A 25 -12.56 3.49 -14.88
C ASP A 25 -12.90 2.17 -15.61
N PRO A 26 -13.79 2.17 -16.62
CA PRO A 26 -14.22 0.95 -17.30
C PRO A 26 -13.08 0.13 -17.93
N ALA A 27 -12.00 0.78 -18.37
CA ALA A 27 -10.83 0.10 -18.92
C ALA A 27 -10.02 -0.60 -17.80
N ASP A 28 -9.85 0.08 -16.67
CA ASP A 28 -9.18 -0.46 -15.48
C ASP A 28 -9.97 -1.62 -14.85
N ASP A 29 -11.29 -1.48 -14.71
CA ASP A 29 -12.18 -2.53 -14.20
C ASP A 29 -12.09 -3.79 -15.08
N THR A 30 -12.09 -3.59 -16.40
CA THR A 30 -11.96 -4.69 -17.36
C THR A 30 -10.59 -5.37 -17.26
N LEU A 31 -9.50 -4.60 -17.14
CA LEU A 31 -8.15 -5.12 -16.96
C LEU A 31 -8.03 -5.95 -15.67
N TYR A 32 -8.48 -5.41 -14.53
CA TYR A 32 -8.43 -6.11 -13.25
C TYR A 32 -9.25 -7.40 -13.26
N ARG A 33 -10.41 -7.39 -13.92
CA ARG A 33 -11.27 -8.56 -14.07
C ARG A 33 -10.64 -9.65 -14.93
N ILE A 34 -9.94 -9.29 -16.01
CA ILE A 34 -9.21 -10.24 -16.86
C ILE A 34 -8.04 -10.85 -16.09
N LEU A 35 -7.26 -10.03 -15.39
CA LEU A 35 -6.09 -10.48 -14.62
C LEU A 35 -6.49 -11.39 -13.46
N SER A 36 -7.51 -10.99 -12.69
CA SER A 36 -8.05 -11.80 -11.59
C SER A 36 -8.61 -13.15 -12.06
N LYS A 37 -9.21 -13.19 -13.25
CA LYS A 37 -9.72 -14.44 -13.85
C LYS A 37 -8.62 -15.41 -14.29
N ASN A 38 -7.44 -14.91 -14.66
CA ASN A 38 -6.32 -15.74 -15.13
C ASN A 38 -5.34 -16.13 -14.01
N GLY A 39 -5.59 -15.70 -12.76
CA GLY A 39 -4.67 -15.95 -11.64
C GLY A 39 -3.34 -15.19 -11.74
N CYS A 40 -3.19 -14.31 -12.73
CA CYS A 40 -2.00 -13.48 -12.92
C CYS A 40 -2.25 -12.13 -12.27
N ALA A 41 -1.65 -11.90 -11.10
CA ALA A 41 -1.65 -10.57 -10.49
C ALA A 41 -0.77 -9.64 -11.36
N PRO A 42 -1.26 -8.41 -11.68
CA PRO A 42 -0.42 -7.45 -12.39
C PRO A 42 0.82 -7.08 -11.56
N GLU A 43 1.91 -6.73 -12.24
CA GLU A 43 3.22 -6.44 -11.63
C GLU A 43 3.15 -5.47 -10.43
N TRP A 44 2.28 -4.46 -10.49
CA TRP A 44 2.13 -3.48 -9.42
C TRP A 44 1.53 -4.08 -8.12
N VAL A 45 0.76 -5.17 -8.19
CA VAL A 45 0.24 -5.89 -7.01
C VAL A 45 1.37 -6.58 -6.27
N GLU A 46 2.25 -7.26 -7.00
CA GLU A 46 3.42 -7.94 -6.45
C GLU A 46 4.39 -6.91 -5.86
N LEU A 47 4.61 -5.81 -6.57
CA LEU A 47 5.42 -4.69 -6.09
C LEU A 47 4.83 -4.06 -4.82
N ASN A 48 3.49 -3.90 -4.73
CA ASN A 48 2.83 -3.42 -3.52
C ASN A 48 3.10 -4.35 -2.33
N LYS A 49 2.91 -5.66 -2.53
CA LYS A 49 3.17 -6.67 -1.50
C LYS A 49 4.62 -6.63 -1.02
N GLN A 50 5.56 -6.52 -1.96
CA GLN A 50 6.98 -6.42 -1.67
C GLN A 50 7.30 -5.17 -0.84
N ILE A 51 6.85 -3.99 -1.28
CA ILE A 51 7.05 -2.72 -0.56
C ILE A 51 6.52 -2.82 0.88
N ARG A 52 5.33 -3.40 1.06
CA ARG A 52 4.71 -3.52 2.38
C ARG A 52 5.48 -4.48 3.30
N SER A 53 5.96 -5.60 2.79
CA SER A 53 6.80 -6.55 3.56
C SER A 53 8.10 -5.89 3.99
N GLU A 54 8.83 -5.30 3.04
CA GLU A 54 10.12 -4.65 3.31
C GLU A 54 9.97 -3.48 4.28
N ALA A 55 8.91 -2.68 4.14
CA ALA A 55 8.63 -1.60 5.07
C ALA A 55 8.30 -2.10 6.49
N ALA A 56 7.66 -3.27 6.64
CA ALA A 56 7.38 -3.85 7.94
C ALA A 56 8.67 -4.39 8.61
N GLU A 57 9.51 -5.09 7.84
CA GLU A 57 10.81 -5.59 8.29
C GLU A 57 11.76 -4.45 8.67
N TRP A 58 11.78 -3.39 7.86
CA TRP A 58 12.55 -2.19 8.12
C TRP A 58 12.11 -1.51 9.42
N ARG A 59 10.79 -1.36 9.68
CA ARG A 59 10.28 -0.80 10.95
C ARG A 59 10.64 -1.65 12.16
N SER A 60 10.59 -2.97 12.04
CA SER A 60 11.02 -3.89 13.11
C SER A 60 12.51 -3.72 13.42
N SER A 61 13.33 -3.59 12.38
CA SER A 61 14.77 -3.35 12.50
C SER A 61 15.08 -1.97 13.09
N LEU A 62 14.32 -0.94 12.71
CA LEU A 62 14.42 0.39 13.29
C LEU A 62 14.09 0.37 14.79
N LYS A 63 13.03 -0.32 15.20
CA LYS A 63 12.67 -0.45 16.63
C LYS A 63 13.78 -1.14 17.44
N LYS A 64 14.40 -2.18 16.89
CA LYS A 64 15.57 -2.84 17.50
C LYS A 64 16.75 -1.88 17.60
N ALA A 65 17.08 -1.15 16.53
CA ALA A 65 18.16 -0.17 16.53
C ALA A 65 17.89 0.93 17.58
N TRP A 66 16.65 1.40 17.69
CA TRP A 66 16.24 2.41 18.66
C TRP A 66 16.49 1.98 20.11
N SER A 67 16.33 0.69 20.42
CA SER A 67 16.65 0.17 21.76
C SER A 67 18.12 0.36 22.14
N TYR A 68 19.06 0.28 21.18
CA TYR A 68 20.48 0.56 21.45
C TYR A 68 20.71 2.02 21.84
N LYS A 69 19.98 2.94 21.20
CA LYS A 69 20.05 4.37 21.52
C LYS A 69 19.55 4.64 22.95
N ILE A 70 18.42 4.05 23.34
CA ILE A 70 17.86 4.19 24.70
C ILE A 70 18.82 3.60 25.74
N ASN A 71 19.46 2.47 25.42
CA ASN A 71 20.43 1.81 26.30
C ASN A 71 21.80 2.50 26.33
N GLY A 72 21.96 3.67 25.70
CA GLY A 72 23.21 4.44 25.68
C GLY A 72 24.29 3.93 24.73
N ASN A 73 23.99 2.92 23.90
CA ASN A 73 24.92 2.39 22.91
C ASN A 73 24.82 3.17 21.58
N ASN A 74 25.39 4.38 21.61
CA ASN A 74 25.34 5.31 20.47
C ASN A 74 26.11 4.82 19.25
N THR A 75 27.19 4.06 19.42
CA THR A 75 27.99 3.54 18.31
C THR A 75 27.19 2.56 17.47
N LYS A 76 26.57 1.55 18.10
CA LYS A 76 25.67 0.61 17.41
C LYS A 76 24.47 1.30 16.79
N TRP A 77 23.92 2.33 17.44
CA TRP A 77 22.84 3.13 16.86
C TRP A 77 23.27 3.81 15.56
N ILE A 78 24.43 4.48 15.54
CA ILE A 78 24.96 5.18 14.37
C ILE A 78 25.15 4.20 13.21
N GLU A 79 25.85 3.08 13.44
CA GLU A 79 26.10 2.04 12.44
C GLU A 79 24.78 1.48 11.86
N CYS A 80 23.84 1.10 12.73
CA CYS A 80 22.55 0.58 12.29
C CYS A 80 21.73 1.65 11.54
N SER A 81 21.82 2.92 11.95
CA SER A 81 21.05 4.00 11.36
C SER A 81 21.46 4.30 9.92
N GLU A 82 22.74 4.19 9.59
CA GLU A 82 23.23 4.37 8.21
C GLU A 82 22.71 3.26 7.29
N ALA A 83 22.83 2.00 7.72
CA ALA A 83 22.28 0.86 6.99
C ALA A 83 20.76 0.98 6.80
N LEU A 84 20.03 1.38 7.84
CA LEU A 84 18.58 1.58 7.77
C LEU A 84 18.20 2.74 6.85
N LYS A 85 18.97 3.83 6.78
CA LYS A 85 18.72 4.93 5.83
C LYS A 85 18.92 4.47 4.39
N ALA A 86 19.93 3.65 4.11
CA ALA A 86 20.13 3.08 2.77
C ALA A 86 18.96 2.17 2.37
N GLN A 87 18.51 1.29 3.28
CA GLN A 87 17.34 0.44 3.05
C GLN A 87 16.05 1.25 2.83
N MET A 88 15.84 2.31 3.62
CA MET A 88 14.70 3.23 3.45
C MET A 88 14.69 3.84 2.05
N THR A 89 15.84 4.30 1.55
CA THR A 89 15.97 4.85 0.19
C THR A 89 15.64 3.79 -0.87
N ALA A 90 16.08 2.55 -0.70
CA ALA A 90 15.74 1.46 -1.62
C ALA A 90 14.23 1.18 -1.65
N ILE A 91 13.55 1.17 -0.49
CA ILE A 91 12.09 1.03 -0.41
C ILE A 91 11.40 2.22 -1.07
N ASN A 92 11.87 3.45 -0.83
CA ASN A 92 11.30 4.65 -1.43
C ASN A 92 11.45 4.68 -2.96
N ASN A 93 12.53 4.14 -3.51
CA ASN A 93 12.68 3.96 -4.95
C ASN A 93 11.65 2.98 -5.53
N LYS A 94 11.32 1.91 -4.80
CA LYS A 94 10.23 0.99 -5.19
C LYS A 94 8.87 1.68 -5.12
N VAL A 95 8.61 2.47 -4.07
CA VAL A 95 7.41 3.30 -3.96
C VAL A 95 7.29 4.26 -5.15
N PHE A 96 8.40 4.89 -5.54
CA PHE A 96 8.40 5.76 -6.72
C PHE A 96 8.03 4.99 -7.99
N ARG A 97 8.67 3.84 -8.25
CA ARG A 97 8.33 2.98 -9.40
C ARG A 97 6.87 2.52 -9.38
N TYR A 98 6.37 2.13 -8.22
CA TYR A 98 4.97 1.76 -8.03
C TYR A 98 4.03 2.93 -8.39
N ASN A 99 4.34 4.15 -7.92
CA ASN A 99 3.54 5.34 -8.18
C ASN A 99 3.49 5.76 -9.66
N LEU A 100 4.46 5.32 -10.48
CA LEU A 100 4.47 5.56 -11.92
C LEU A 100 3.54 4.62 -12.70
N VAL A 101 3.23 3.44 -12.14
CA VAL A 101 2.46 2.40 -12.84
C VAL A 101 1.03 2.27 -12.35
N VAL A 102 0.68 2.86 -11.20
CA VAL A 102 -0.68 2.83 -10.67
C VAL A 102 -1.49 4.07 -11.02
N PRO A 103 -2.82 3.94 -11.17
CA PRO A 103 -3.71 5.08 -11.34
C PRO A 103 -3.61 6.08 -10.18
N PHE A 104 -3.94 7.34 -10.49
CA PHE A 104 -4.08 8.40 -9.49
C PHE A 104 -5.05 7.98 -8.38
N GLY A 105 -4.74 8.33 -7.13
CA GLY A 105 -5.51 7.92 -5.95
C GLY A 105 -5.11 6.57 -5.33
N ARG A 106 -4.30 5.75 -6.02
CA ARG A 106 -3.73 4.50 -5.47
C ARG A 106 -2.24 4.58 -5.14
N GLN A 107 -1.66 5.78 -5.27
CA GLN A 107 -0.25 6.05 -4.99
C GLN A 107 0.06 5.93 -3.50
N MET A 108 1.30 5.55 -3.21
CA MET A 108 1.82 5.38 -1.86
C MET A 108 2.73 6.54 -1.48
N LEU A 109 2.71 6.89 -0.19
CA LEU A 109 3.68 7.82 0.38
C LEU A 109 4.96 7.06 0.76
N GLY A 110 6.11 7.65 0.42
CA GLY A 110 7.41 7.16 0.85
C GLY A 110 7.58 7.26 2.38
N ILE A 111 8.48 6.44 2.90
CA ILE A 111 8.90 6.46 4.29
C ILE A 111 9.76 7.70 4.53
N LYS A 112 9.48 8.43 5.61
CA LYS A 112 10.26 9.59 6.06
C LYS A 112 10.91 9.28 7.40
N TRP A 113 12.24 9.37 7.45
CA TRP A 113 13.04 9.05 8.64
C TRP A 113 12.54 9.75 9.91
N GLU A 114 12.43 11.09 9.88
CA GLU A 114 12.00 11.89 11.03
C GLU A 114 10.60 11.53 11.53
N LYS A 115 9.68 11.19 10.60
CA LYS A 115 8.32 10.82 10.95
C LYS A 115 8.29 9.48 11.70
N GLU A 116 9.06 8.50 11.23
CA GLU A 116 9.14 7.19 11.88
C GLU A 116 9.87 7.25 13.23
N LEU A 117 10.88 8.12 13.37
CA LEU A 117 11.49 8.40 14.67
C LEU A 117 10.52 9.08 15.64
N GLY A 118 9.68 10.00 15.15
CA GLY A 118 8.63 10.64 15.95
C GLY A 118 7.69 9.59 16.57
N HIS A 119 7.18 8.64 15.77
CA HIS A 119 6.34 7.57 16.28
C HIS A 119 7.01 6.73 17.38
N LEU A 120 8.33 6.49 17.30
CA LEU A 120 9.09 5.74 18.30
C LEU A 120 9.39 6.54 19.58
N ARG A 121 9.32 7.87 19.52
CA ARG A 121 9.46 8.74 20.69
C ARG A 121 8.15 8.84 21.46
N ASP A 122 7.03 8.77 20.74
CA ASP A 122 5.68 8.91 21.30
C ASP A 122 5.07 7.55 21.71
N SER A 123 5.73 6.42 21.40
CA SER A 123 5.36 5.05 21.79
C SER A 123 6.03 4.62 23.08
#